data_AF-A0A7J7REF2-F1
#
_entry.id   AF-A0A7J7REF2-F1
#
_cell.length_a   1.000
_cell.length_b   1.000
_cell.length_c   1.000
_cell.angle_alpha   90.00
_cell.angle_beta   90.00
_cell.angle_gamma   90.00
#
_symmetry.space_group_name_H-M   'P 1'
#
loop_
_entity.id
_entity.type
_entity.pdbx_description
1 polymer ?
#
loop_
_entity_poly.entity_id
_entity_poly.type
_entity_poly.pdbx_seq_one_letter_code
_entity_poly.pdbx_strand_id
1 'polypeptide(L)'
;MEAMEDFTGGVAETFVTKEAPENFHEILEKALKRGCLVGCSIDIRNAAESEARTPFGLIKGHAYTVTGIDQVSFRGQKIRLIRVRNPWGQVEWNGSWSDSSSEWRSIGPAEQQRLCHMALDDGEFWMAFSDFKAHFDKVEVCNLTPDALEEDTVHRWEVTVHQGSWVRGSTAGGCRNFLDTFWTNPQIKLSLTETDEGQQNCTFLVALMQKDRRKLKRFGANVLTIGYAIYQCPEREEHLEKDFFRYHASQARSRTFINLREVSDRFRLPPGEYILIPSTFEPHQEADFCLRIFSEKKAITRDLDGDVGIDLPQPLKPSPPGQETEDEQQFRALFARVAGEDMEVAAEELEYVLNAVLRKKKDIKFEKLSLISCKNIISLMDTSGNGKLEFDEFKVFWDKLKTWIDLFRQFDVDKSGTMSSYELRSALKATGFQLSSHLLQLIVLRYADEELQLCFDDFLNCLVRLENASRVFQALSTKKEFIHLNINEFISLTMNI
;
A
#
# COMPACT_ATOMS: atom_id res chain seq x y z
N MET A 1 -23.48 -3.62 6.63
CA MET A 1 -22.13 -3.53 6.03
C MET A 1 -21.03 -4.34 6.75
N GLU A 2 -20.39 -3.88 7.84
CA GLU A 2 -19.18 -4.53 8.40
C GLU A 2 -19.35 -6.02 8.78
N ALA A 3 -20.53 -6.42 9.26
CA ALA A 3 -20.82 -7.81 9.59
C ALA A 3 -20.87 -8.72 8.33
N MET A 4 -21.35 -8.19 7.20
CA MET A 4 -21.36 -8.96 5.94
C MET A 4 -19.93 -9.24 5.48
N GLU A 5 -19.05 -8.23 5.52
CA GLU A 5 -17.62 -8.40 5.22
C GLU A 5 -16.97 -9.43 6.17
N ASP A 6 -17.25 -9.34 7.47
CA ASP A 6 -16.67 -10.24 8.47
C ASP A 6 -17.10 -11.71 8.27
N PHE A 7 -18.35 -11.95 7.85
CA PHE A 7 -18.87 -13.30 7.63
C PHE A 7 -18.54 -13.88 6.25
N THR A 8 -18.27 -13.03 5.26
CA THR A 8 -18.11 -13.49 3.87
C THR A 8 -16.71 -13.29 3.30
N GLY A 9 -15.88 -12.45 3.94
CA GLY A 9 -14.62 -12.00 3.35
C GLY A 9 -14.78 -11.13 2.10
N GLY A 10 -16.01 -10.76 1.74
CA GLY A 10 -16.35 -9.94 0.58
C GLY A 10 -16.09 -8.44 0.79
N VAL A 11 -16.47 -7.65 -0.21
CA VAL A 11 -16.45 -6.17 -0.19
C VAL A 11 -17.86 -5.64 -0.34
N ALA A 12 -18.26 -4.76 0.57
CA ALA A 12 -19.56 -4.12 0.50
C ALA A 12 -19.50 -2.80 -0.29
N GLU A 13 -20.51 -2.60 -1.14
CA GLU A 13 -20.83 -1.33 -1.80
C GLU A 13 -22.17 -0.82 -1.30
N THR A 14 -22.30 0.51 -1.21
CA THR A 14 -23.56 1.15 -0.83
C THR A 14 -24.05 2.05 -1.95
N PHE A 15 -25.34 1.95 -2.26
CA PHE A 15 -26.05 2.80 -3.21
C PHE A 15 -27.20 3.52 -2.51
N VAL A 16 -27.27 4.84 -2.68
CA VAL A 16 -28.47 5.62 -2.36
C VAL A 16 -29.43 5.48 -3.53
N THR A 17 -30.56 4.82 -3.34
CA THR A 17 -31.44 4.39 -4.43
C THR A 17 -31.95 5.55 -5.28
N LYS A 18 -32.22 6.70 -4.65
CA LYS A 18 -32.71 7.92 -5.29
C LYS A 18 -31.67 8.59 -6.19
N GLU A 19 -30.39 8.43 -5.86
CA GLU A 19 -29.24 8.96 -6.61
C GLU A 19 -28.58 7.89 -7.47
N ALA A 20 -29.16 6.69 -7.52
CA ALA A 20 -28.58 5.56 -8.22
C ALA A 20 -28.54 5.80 -9.74
N PRO A 21 -27.48 5.32 -10.42
CA PRO A 21 -27.28 5.55 -11.84
C PRO A 21 -28.39 4.94 -12.70
N GLU A 22 -28.55 5.39 -13.95
CA GLU A 22 -29.60 4.89 -14.85
C GLU A 22 -29.53 3.37 -15.09
N ASN A 23 -28.31 2.83 -15.12
CA ASN A 23 -28.03 1.41 -15.28
C ASN A 23 -28.06 0.63 -13.94
N PHE A 24 -28.63 1.17 -12.86
CA PHE A 24 -28.65 0.52 -11.55
C PHE A 24 -29.27 -0.87 -11.55
N HIS A 25 -30.32 -1.08 -12.34
CA HIS A 25 -30.93 -2.39 -12.54
C HIS A 25 -29.91 -3.43 -13.05
N GLU A 26 -29.10 -3.08 -14.06
CA GLU A 26 -28.09 -3.97 -14.63
C GLU A 26 -26.98 -4.28 -13.62
N ILE A 27 -26.63 -3.31 -12.77
CA ILE A 27 -25.64 -3.51 -11.69
C ILE A 27 -26.14 -4.58 -10.72
N LEU A 28 -27.39 -4.48 -10.26
CA LEU A 28 -27.97 -5.45 -9.33
C LEU A 28 -28.19 -6.81 -9.99
N GLU A 29 -28.63 -6.85 -11.25
CA GLU A 29 -28.78 -8.09 -12.01
C GLU A 29 -27.44 -8.82 -12.14
N LYS A 30 -26.37 -8.10 -12.51
CA LYS A 30 -25.01 -8.65 -12.54
C LYS A 30 -24.56 -9.13 -11.17
N ALA A 31 -24.86 -8.39 -10.10
CA ALA A 31 -24.50 -8.77 -8.73
C ALA A 31 -25.17 -10.10 -8.33
N LEU A 32 -26.47 -10.24 -8.57
CA LEU A 32 -27.21 -11.47 -8.28
C LEU A 32 -26.69 -12.66 -9.10
N LYS A 33 -26.40 -12.46 -10.39
CA LYS A 33 -25.80 -13.50 -11.26
C LYS A 33 -24.39 -13.93 -10.81
N ARG A 34 -23.69 -13.09 -10.05
CA ARG A 34 -22.38 -13.37 -9.44
C ARG A 34 -22.50 -13.96 -8.03
N GLY A 35 -23.70 -14.26 -7.55
CA GLY A 35 -23.94 -14.75 -6.19
C GLY A 35 -23.68 -13.71 -5.10
N CYS A 36 -23.64 -12.41 -5.43
CA CYS A 36 -23.46 -11.36 -4.42
C CYS A 36 -24.68 -11.29 -3.49
N LEU A 37 -24.46 -10.95 -2.22
CA LEU A 37 -25.55 -10.70 -1.27
C LEU A 37 -26.03 -9.26 -1.43
N VAL A 38 -27.32 -9.07 -1.66
CA VAL A 38 -27.90 -7.74 -1.88
C VAL A 38 -28.94 -7.46 -0.79
N GLY A 39 -28.62 -6.52 0.09
CA GLY A 39 -29.53 -5.99 1.11
C GLY A 39 -30.13 -4.66 0.68
N CYS A 40 -31.31 -4.33 1.19
CA CYS A 40 -31.93 -3.02 1.01
C CYS A 40 -32.70 -2.60 2.26
N SER A 41 -32.86 -1.29 2.45
CA SER A 41 -33.52 -0.74 3.62
C SER A 41 -34.24 0.58 3.32
N ILE A 42 -35.17 0.92 4.20
CA ILE A 42 -35.92 2.18 4.21
C ILE A 42 -35.50 2.96 5.45
N ASP A 43 -35.09 4.21 5.26
CA ASP A 43 -34.58 5.04 6.36
C ASP A 43 -35.71 5.51 7.27
N ILE A 44 -35.39 5.67 8.55
CA ILE A 44 -36.29 6.26 9.55
C ILE A 44 -35.93 7.72 9.79
N ARG A 45 -36.94 8.58 9.95
CA ARG A 45 -36.70 10.00 10.28
C ARG A 45 -36.48 10.23 11.78
N ASN A 46 -37.02 9.36 12.61
CA ASN A 46 -36.92 9.40 14.07
C ASN A 46 -37.05 7.98 14.63
N ALA A 47 -36.64 7.78 15.89
CA ALA A 47 -36.64 6.46 16.53
C ALA A 47 -38.03 5.82 16.67
N ALA A 48 -39.11 6.63 16.69
CA ALA A 48 -40.47 6.11 16.79
C ALA A 48 -40.98 5.48 15.48
N GLU A 49 -40.30 5.74 14.36
CA GLU A 49 -40.58 5.10 13.07
C GLU A 49 -39.82 3.78 12.88
N SER A 50 -39.00 3.35 13.85
CA SER A 50 -38.32 2.05 13.80
C SER A 50 -39.35 0.92 13.77
N GLU A 51 -39.21 0.02 12.80
CA GLU A 51 -40.14 -1.09 12.55
C GLU A 51 -41.58 -0.65 12.24
N ALA A 52 -41.80 0.63 11.89
CA ALA A 52 -43.11 1.12 11.54
C ALA A 52 -43.54 0.62 10.15
N ARG A 53 -44.78 0.12 10.06
CA ARG A 53 -45.38 -0.34 8.81
C ARG A 53 -45.92 0.83 7.98
N THR A 54 -45.53 0.88 6.72
CA THR A 54 -46.04 1.82 5.72
C THR A 54 -47.44 1.43 5.26
N PRO A 55 -48.22 2.36 4.64
CA PRO A 55 -49.50 2.02 4.03
C PRO A 55 -49.41 0.91 2.96
N PHE A 56 -48.22 0.77 2.36
CA PHE A 56 -47.95 -0.22 1.30
C PHE A 56 -47.41 -1.56 1.82
N GLY A 57 -47.43 -1.77 3.14
CA GLY A 57 -47.04 -3.03 3.77
C GLY A 57 -45.57 -3.13 4.18
N LEU A 58 -44.68 -2.32 3.60
CA LEU A 58 -43.24 -2.29 3.90
C LEU A 58 -42.94 -1.78 5.32
N ILE A 59 -41.84 -2.24 5.93
CA ILE A 59 -41.38 -1.90 7.28
C ILE A 59 -40.19 -0.94 7.18
N LYS A 60 -40.24 0.17 7.91
CA LYS A 60 -39.13 1.14 7.97
C LYS A 60 -38.07 0.74 9.00
N GLY A 61 -36.82 1.12 8.77
CA GLY A 61 -35.70 0.82 9.66
C GLY A 61 -35.35 -0.67 9.74
N HIS A 62 -35.83 -1.45 8.76
CA HIS A 62 -35.68 -2.89 8.70
C HIS A 62 -34.87 -3.30 7.47
N ALA A 63 -34.14 -4.40 7.59
CA ALA A 63 -33.31 -4.93 6.52
C ALA A 63 -34.09 -5.96 5.70
N TYR A 64 -34.11 -5.75 4.38
CA TYR A 64 -34.68 -6.66 3.39
C TYR A 64 -33.56 -7.22 2.50
N THR A 65 -33.81 -8.35 1.85
CA THR A 65 -32.88 -8.98 0.91
C THR A 65 -33.46 -8.91 -0.50
N VAL A 66 -32.67 -8.51 -1.49
CA VAL A 66 -33.04 -8.62 -2.90
C VAL A 66 -32.64 -10.02 -3.38
N THR A 67 -33.59 -10.78 -3.91
CA THR A 67 -33.41 -12.19 -4.28
C THR A 67 -33.60 -12.46 -5.77
N GLY A 68 -33.98 -11.45 -6.55
CA GLY A 68 -34.24 -11.62 -7.98
C GLY A 68 -34.45 -10.30 -8.69
N ILE A 69 -34.02 -10.24 -9.95
CA ILE A 69 -34.30 -9.14 -10.87
C ILE A 69 -34.63 -9.74 -12.21
N ASP A 70 -35.72 -9.27 -12.81
CA ASP A 70 -36.24 -9.82 -14.05
C ASP A 70 -37.09 -8.80 -14.81
N GLN A 71 -37.56 -9.19 -15.99
CA GLN A 71 -38.39 -8.36 -16.84
C GLN A 71 -39.54 -9.17 -17.43
N VAL A 72 -40.73 -8.58 -17.42
CA VAL A 72 -41.95 -9.15 -18.02
C VAL A 72 -42.47 -8.27 -19.14
N SER A 73 -43.11 -8.89 -20.13
CA SER A 73 -43.87 -8.16 -21.14
C SER A 73 -45.34 -8.06 -20.71
N PHE A 74 -45.72 -6.90 -20.18
CA PHE A 74 -47.10 -6.62 -19.76
C PHE A 74 -47.75 -5.65 -20.75
N ARG A 75 -48.82 -6.07 -21.41
CA ARG A 75 -49.58 -5.25 -22.39
C ARG A 75 -48.71 -4.63 -23.50
N GLY A 76 -47.71 -5.37 -23.97
CA GLY A 76 -46.78 -4.92 -25.01
C GLY A 76 -45.65 -4.00 -24.52
N GLN A 77 -45.60 -3.70 -23.22
CA GLN A 77 -44.51 -2.95 -22.60
C GLN A 77 -43.63 -3.87 -21.75
N LYS A 78 -42.33 -3.64 -21.81
CA LYS A 78 -41.35 -4.32 -20.97
C LYS A 78 -41.30 -3.64 -19.60
N ILE A 79 -41.71 -4.35 -18.56
CA ILE A 79 -41.68 -3.87 -17.17
C ILE A 79 -40.58 -4.62 -16.44
N ARG A 80 -39.71 -3.86 -15.76
CA ARG A 80 -38.64 -4.40 -14.92
C ARG A 80 -39.18 -4.64 -13.51
N LEU A 81 -38.96 -5.84 -13.01
CA LEU A 81 -39.39 -6.28 -11.69
C LEU A 81 -38.17 -6.59 -10.82
N ILE A 82 -38.33 -6.38 -9.52
CA ILE A 82 -37.37 -6.75 -8.49
C ILE A 82 -38.08 -7.55 -7.42
N ARG A 83 -37.44 -8.63 -6.98
CA ARG A 83 -37.93 -9.52 -5.94
C ARG A 83 -37.20 -9.22 -4.64
N VAL A 84 -37.97 -8.97 -3.60
CA VAL A 84 -37.49 -8.55 -2.29
C VAL A 84 -38.07 -9.49 -1.25
N ARG A 85 -37.26 -9.89 -0.27
CA ARG A 85 -37.62 -10.78 0.82
C ARG A 85 -37.49 -10.10 2.16
N ASN A 86 -38.56 -10.16 2.93
CA ASN A 86 -38.58 -9.84 4.35
C ASN A 86 -38.04 -11.05 5.14
N PRO A 87 -36.94 -10.92 5.90
CA PRO A 87 -36.40 -12.02 6.70
C PRO A 87 -37.33 -12.52 7.81
N TRP A 88 -38.38 -11.77 8.18
CA TRP A 88 -39.40 -12.25 9.12
C TRP A 88 -40.29 -13.37 8.54
N GLY A 89 -40.25 -13.59 7.23
CA GLY A 89 -41.04 -14.64 6.59
C GLY A 89 -42.54 -14.34 6.52
N GLN A 90 -42.92 -13.08 6.69
CA GLN A 90 -44.29 -12.58 6.69
C GLN A 90 -44.26 -11.06 6.43
N VAL A 91 -45.42 -10.48 6.12
CA VAL A 91 -45.60 -9.03 5.90
C VAL A 91 -44.90 -8.54 4.63
N GLU A 92 -45.71 -8.39 3.58
CA GLU A 92 -45.27 -8.16 2.21
C GLU A 92 -45.81 -6.85 1.62
N TRP A 93 -45.30 -6.52 0.43
CA TRP A 93 -45.78 -5.44 -0.42
C TRP A 93 -47.23 -5.70 -0.88
N ASN A 94 -48.09 -4.67 -0.80
CA ASN A 94 -49.49 -4.77 -1.22
C ASN A 94 -49.85 -3.90 -2.44
N GLY A 95 -48.84 -3.33 -3.12
CA GLY A 95 -49.03 -2.54 -4.34
C GLY A 95 -48.98 -3.40 -5.60
N SER A 96 -48.73 -2.75 -6.75
CA SER A 96 -48.62 -3.44 -8.04
C SER A 96 -47.51 -4.50 -8.04
N TRP A 97 -47.79 -5.65 -8.66
CA TRP A 97 -46.94 -6.85 -8.72
C TRP A 97 -46.78 -7.60 -7.41
N SER A 98 -47.48 -7.21 -6.34
CA SER A 98 -47.64 -8.05 -5.14
C SER A 98 -48.24 -9.42 -5.46
N ASP A 99 -48.16 -10.33 -4.52
CA ASP A 99 -48.59 -11.72 -4.68
C ASP A 99 -50.07 -11.87 -5.06
N SER A 100 -50.91 -10.95 -4.58
CA SER A 100 -52.35 -10.87 -4.88
C SER A 100 -52.72 -9.92 -6.03
N SER A 101 -51.73 -9.31 -6.69
CA SER A 101 -51.92 -8.28 -7.71
C SER A 101 -52.63 -8.82 -8.95
N SER A 102 -53.57 -8.04 -9.48
CA SER A 102 -54.35 -8.41 -10.68
C SER A 102 -53.49 -8.50 -11.96
N GLU A 103 -52.33 -7.85 -11.95
CA GLU A 103 -51.36 -7.71 -13.02
C GLU A 103 -50.83 -9.09 -13.46
N TRP A 104 -50.63 -10.00 -12.50
CA TRP A 104 -50.22 -11.38 -12.76
C TRP A 104 -51.20 -12.13 -13.66
N ARG A 105 -52.51 -11.82 -13.60
CA ARG A 105 -53.53 -12.48 -14.46
C ARG A 105 -53.30 -12.24 -15.95
N SER A 106 -52.57 -11.19 -16.32
CA SER A 106 -52.24 -10.89 -17.72
C SER A 106 -50.92 -11.52 -18.18
N ILE A 107 -50.19 -12.17 -17.27
CA ILE A 107 -48.93 -12.88 -17.56
C ILE A 107 -49.22 -14.36 -17.72
N GLY A 108 -48.66 -14.98 -18.76
CA GLY A 108 -48.87 -16.40 -19.05
C GLY A 108 -48.29 -17.32 -17.96
N PRO A 109 -48.83 -18.54 -17.77
CA PRO A 109 -48.37 -19.46 -16.73
C PRO A 109 -46.87 -19.80 -16.81
N ALA A 110 -46.31 -19.90 -18.02
CA ALA A 110 -44.89 -20.19 -18.21
C ALA A 110 -43.97 -19.06 -17.69
N GLU A 111 -44.38 -17.79 -17.87
CA GLU A 111 -43.64 -16.64 -17.35
C GLU A 111 -43.78 -16.51 -15.83
N GLN A 112 -44.97 -16.79 -15.28
CA GLN A 112 -45.16 -16.83 -13.82
C GLN A 112 -44.31 -17.92 -13.16
N GLN A 113 -44.26 -19.11 -13.76
CA GLN A 113 -43.42 -20.21 -13.28
C GLN A 113 -41.93 -19.85 -13.35
N ARG A 114 -41.48 -19.20 -14.43
CA ARG A 114 -40.10 -18.73 -14.60
C ARG A 114 -39.68 -17.73 -13.52
N LEU A 115 -40.60 -16.88 -13.10
CA LEU A 115 -40.39 -15.88 -12.03
C LEU A 115 -40.57 -16.46 -10.62
N CYS A 116 -40.79 -17.77 -10.52
CA CYS A 116 -41.10 -18.46 -9.27
C CYS A 116 -42.23 -17.77 -8.49
N HIS A 117 -43.24 -17.24 -9.19
CA HIS A 117 -44.39 -16.63 -8.53
C HIS A 117 -45.18 -17.73 -7.81
N MET A 118 -45.14 -17.69 -6.48
CA MET A 118 -45.97 -18.50 -5.61
C MET A 118 -46.64 -17.53 -4.65
N ALA A 119 -47.96 -17.34 -4.77
CA ALA A 119 -48.70 -16.45 -3.87
C ALA A 119 -48.77 -17.07 -2.47
N LEU A 120 -47.73 -16.85 -1.67
CA LEU A 120 -47.51 -17.41 -0.33
C LEU A 120 -47.11 -16.26 0.59
N ASP A 121 -47.65 -16.21 1.81
CA ASP A 121 -47.18 -15.24 2.83
C ASP A 121 -45.88 -15.79 3.44
N ASP A 122 -44.79 -15.72 2.68
CA ASP A 122 -43.45 -16.18 3.05
C ASP A 122 -42.44 -15.02 3.17
N GLY A 123 -42.93 -13.80 3.03
CA GLY A 123 -42.17 -12.56 3.08
C GLY A 123 -41.47 -12.19 1.78
N GLU A 124 -41.50 -13.02 0.74
CA GLU A 124 -40.92 -12.74 -0.57
C GLU A 124 -41.98 -12.21 -1.54
N PHE A 125 -41.71 -11.07 -2.17
CA PHE A 125 -42.64 -10.44 -3.10
C PHE A 125 -41.92 -9.79 -4.27
N TRP A 126 -42.63 -9.70 -5.39
CA TRP A 126 -42.21 -8.89 -6.54
C TRP A 126 -42.80 -7.49 -6.46
N MET A 127 -42.05 -6.52 -6.98
CA MET A 127 -42.54 -5.16 -7.18
C MET A 127 -41.92 -4.55 -8.44
N ALA A 128 -42.54 -3.50 -8.99
CA ALA A 128 -41.94 -2.76 -10.09
C ALA A 128 -40.65 -2.09 -9.64
N PHE A 129 -39.61 -2.10 -10.49
CA PHE A 129 -38.32 -1.47 -10.16
C PHE A 129 -38.45 0.04 -9.91
N SER A 130 -39.42 0.70 -10.57
CA SER A 130 -39.76 2.10 -10.30
C SER A 130 -40.27 2.32 -8.88
N ASP A 131 -41.12 1.42 -8.40
CA ASP A 131 -41.68 1.50 -7.04
C ASP A 131 -40.60 1.21 -6.01
N PHE A 132 -39.70 0.26 -6.29
CA PHE A 132 -38.53 0.01 -5.45
C PHE A 132 -37.68 1.27 -5.29
N LYS A 133 -37.38 1.98 -6.40
CA LYS A 133 -36.63 3.26 -6.34
C LYS A 133 -37.35 4.35 -5.56
N ALA A 134 -38.68 4.34 -5.54
CA ALA A 134 -39.48 5.32 -4.84
C ALA A 134 -39.56 5.05 -3.32
N HIS A 135 -39.57 3.78 -2.92
CA HIS A 135 -39.83 3.38 -1.53
C HIS A 135 -38.59 3.01 -0.73
N PHE A 136 -37.56 2.42 -1.35
CA PHE A 136 -36.31 2.04 -0.68
C PHE A 136 -35.26 3.15 -0.80
N ASP A 137 -34.59 3.47 0.30
CA ASP A 137 -33.62 4.56 0.36
C ASP A 137 -32.20 4.09 0.06
N LYS A 138 -31.86 2.86 0.46
CA LYS A 138 -30.49 2.34 0.42
C LYS A 138 -30.44 0.89 -0.06
N VAL A 139 -29.40 0.56 -0.81
CA VAL A 139 -29.04 -0.81 -1.21
C VAL A 139 -27.58 -1.07 -0.86
N GLU A 140 -27.31 -2.18 -0.19
CA GLU A 140 -25.96 -2.65 0.17
C GLU A 140 -25.68 -3.93 -0.61
N VAL A 141 -24.61 -3.95 -1.43
CA VAL A 141 -24.20 -5.11 -2.22
C VAL A 141 -22.89 -5.65 -1.65
N CYS A 142 -22.88 -6.88 -1.15
CA CYS A 142 -21.66 -7.58 -0.73
C CYS A 142 -21.15 -8.45 -1.89
N ASN A 143 -20.06 -7.98 -2.53
CA ASN A 143 -19.35 -8.74 -3.55
C ASN A 143 -18.49 -9.80 -2.88
N LEU A 144 -18.82 -11.07 -3.13
CA LEU A 144 -18.15 -12.21 -2.50
C LEU A 144 -16.82 -12.52 -3.18
N THR A 145 -15.88 -13.07 -2.40
CA THR A 145 -14.68 -13.69 -2.96
C THR A 145 -15.06 -15.01 -3.65
N PRO A 146 -14.26 -15.48 -4.64
CA PRO A 146 -14.49 -16.76 -5.30
C PRO A 146 -14.67 -17.94 -4.33
N ASP A 147 -13.98 -17.92 -3.19
CA ASP A 147 -14.03 -18.98 -2.18
C ASP A 147 -15.39 -19.10 -1.48
N ALA A 148 -16.17 -18.02 -1.46
CA ALA A 148 -17.49 -17.97 -0.83
C ALA A 148 -18.64 -18.31 -1.80
N LEU A 149 -18.33 -18.62 -3.06
CA LEU A 149 -19.31 -18.93 -4.11
C LEU A 149 -19.35 -20.43 -4.42
N GLU A 150 -20.54 -20.93 -4.76
CA GLU A 150 -20.74 -22.33 -5.20
C GLU A 150 -20.00 -22.61 -6.52
N GLU A 151 -19.58 -23.87 -6.75
CA GLU A 151 -18.75 -24.27 -7.91
C GLU A 151 -19.39 -23.99 -9.29
N ASP A 152 -20.72 -23.88 -9.35
CA ASP A 152 -21.50 -23.66 -10.55
C ASP A 152 -21.76 -22.18 -10.90
N THR A 153 -21.27 -21.24 -10.07
CA THR A 153 -21.38 -19.80 -10.36
C THR A 153 -20.59 -19.41 -11.61
N VAL A 154 -21.34 -19.09 -12.68
CA VAL A 154 -20.81 -18.79 -14.02
C VAL A 154 -19.93 -17.54 -14.07
N HIS A 155 -20.20 -16.56 -13.21
CA HIS A 155 -19.48 -15.29 -13.19
C HIS A 155 -18.89 -15.03 -11.80
N ARG A 156 -17.57 -14.93 -11.72
CA ARG A 156 -16.83 -14.68 -10.48
C ARG A 156 -15.98 -13.42 -10.61
N TRP A 157 -15.76 -12.75 -9.48
CA TRP A 157 -14.79 -11.67 -9.40
C TRP A 157 -13.38 -12.25 -9.36
N GLU A 158 -12.46 -11.69 -10.15
CA GLU A 158 -11.03 -11.93 -9.97
C GLU A 158 -10.54 -11.05 -8.82
N VAL A 159 -9.98 -11.66 -7.77
CA VAL A 159 -9.61 -10.97 -6.54
C VAL A 159 -8.10 -11.04 -6.33
N THR A 160 -7.46 -9.89 -6.22
CA THR A 160 -6.07 -9.78 -5.74
C THR A 160 -6.02 -9.07 -4.40
N VAL A 161 -5.11 -9.52 -3.53
CA VAL A 161 -4.98 -9.03 -2.16
C VAL A 161 -3.54 -8.60 -1.91
N HIS A 162 -3.37 -7.35 -1.49
CA HIS A 162 -2.10 -6.76 -1.12
C HIS A 162 -2.13 -6.41 0.36
N GLN A 163 -1.10 -6.85 1.09
CA GLN A 163 -0.94 -6.52 2.50
C GLN A 163 0.24 -5.57 2.65
N GLY A 164 0.07 -4.53 3.45
CA GLY A 164 1.14 -3.57 3.70
C GLY A 164 0.95 -2.85 5.01
N SER A 165 1.91 -1.97 5.30
CA SER A 165 1.95 -1.18 6.53
C SER A 165 2.39 0.24 6.23
N TRP A 166 1.71 1.20 6.82
CA TRP A 166 2.22 2.56 6.98
C TRP A 166 3.06 2.59 8.24
N VAL A 167 4.37 2.79 8.08
CA VAL A 167 5.35 2.84 9.16
C VAL A 167 5.93 4.25 9.22
N ARG A 168 5.99 4.82 10.42
CA ARG A 168 6.47 6.18 10.62
C ARG A 168 7.92 6.28 10.16
N GLY A 169 8.25 7.32 9.41
CA GLY A 169 9.59 7.50 8.84
C GLY A 169 9.96 6.47 7.77
N SER A 170 8.98 5.86 7.09
CA SER A 170 9.29 5.11 5.87
C SER A 170 8.11 5.18 4.91
N THR A 171 7.05 4.44 5.20
CA THR A 171 5.91 4.26 4.30
C THR A 171 4.67 5.06 4.71
N ALA A 172 4.65 5.70 5.89
CA ALA A 172 3.56 6.56 6.34
C ALA A 172 3.66 7.97 5.70
N GLY A 173 3.41 8.06 4.40
CA GLY A 173 3.59 9.26 3.60
C GLY A 173 2.45 10.28 3.68
N GLY A 174 1.27 9.89 4.17
CA GLY A 174 0.06 10.72 4.17
C GLY A 174 -0.55 10.86 2.78
N CYS A 175 -1.59 11.69 2.63
CA CYS A 175 -2.27 11.86 1.33
C CYS A 175 -1.57 12.87 0.41
N ARG A 176 -2.09 13.04 -0.80
CA ARG A 176 -1.51 13.90 -1.87
C ARG A 176 -1.33 15.38 -1.48
N ASN A 177 -1.95 15.84 -0.40
CA ASN A 177 -1.72 17.17 0.16
C ASN A 177 -0.28 17.34 0.70
N PHE A 178 0.35 16.24 1.09
CA PHE A 178 1.71 16.18 1.64
C PHE A 178 2.68 15.65 0.60
N LEU A 179 2.92 16.43 -0.46
CA LEU A 179 3.75 16.00 -1.60
C LEU A 179 5.15 15.52 -1.23
N ASP A 180 5.74 16.09 -0.17
CA ASP A 180 7.10 15.77 0.26
C ASP A 180 7.24 14.32 0.75
N THR A 181 6.15 13.73 1.24
CA THR A 181 6.13 12.38 1.81
C THR A 181 5.16 11.43 1.10
N PHE A 182 4.18 11.94 0.33
CA PHE A 182 3.14 11.13 -0.35
C PHE A 182 3.70 10.00 -1.20
N TRP A 183 4.81 10.27 -1.90
CA TRP A 183 5.45 9.32 -2.81
C TRP A 183 6.02 8.08 -2.10
N THR A 184 6.26 8.13 -0.78
CA THR A 184 6.81 6.99 -0.04
C THR A 184 5.78 5.99 0.45
N ASN A 185 4.48 6.29 0.29
CA ASN A 185 3.45 5.29 0.54
C ASN A 185 3.68 4.06 -0.36
N PRO A 186 3.22 2.87 0.06
CA PRO A 186 3.27 1.68 -0.79
C PRO A 186 2.61 1.97 -2.14
N GLN A 187 3.18 1.42 -3.22
CA GLN A 187 2.68 1.63 -4.57
C GLN A 187 2.36 0.27 -5.19
N ILE A 188 1.15 0.09 -5.69
CA ILE A 188 0.70 -1.15 -6.31
C ILE A 188 0.43 -0.88 -7.79
N LYS A 189 1.18 -1.56 -8.67
CA LYS A 189 0.92 -1.55 -10.11
C LYS A 189 -0.30 -2.42 -10.40
N LEU A 190 -1.24 -1.88 -11.16
CA LEU A 190 -2.46 -2.53 -11.62
C LEU A 190 -2.50 -2.48 -13.15
N SER A 191 -2.50 -3.64 -13.80
CA SER A 191 -2.57 -3.74 -15.26
C SER A 191 -3.91 -4.31 -15.68
N LEU A 192 -4.70 -3.50 -16.38
CA LEU A 192 -6.01 -3.85 -16.91
C LEU A 192 -5.88 -4.21 -18.39
N THR A 193 -6.07 -5.48 -18.75
CA THR A 193 -5.79 -5.98 -20.11
C THR A 193 -7.04 -6.18 -20.95
N GLU A 194 -8.15 -6.61 -20.35
CA GLU A 194 -9.36 -7.01 -21.06
C GLU A 194 -10.55 -6.13 -20.65
N THR A 195 -11.30 -5.64 -21.64
CA THR A 195 -12.54 -4.87 -21.41
C THR A 195 -13.69 -5.78 -21.00
N ASP A 196 -14.65 -5.23 -20.25
CA ASP A 196 -15.86 -5.97 -19.89
C ASP A 196 -16.71 -6.31 -21.13
N GLU A 197 -17.52 -7.36 -21.03
CA GLU A 197 -18.38 -7.79 -22.13
C GLU A 197 -19.35 -6.68 -22.56
N GLY A 198 -19.22 -6.27 -23.83
CA GLY A 198 -20.04 -5.21 -24.42
C GLY A 198 -19.67 -3.78 -23.96
N GLN A 199 -18.53 -3.58 -23.29
CA GLN A 199 -18.05 -2.27 -22.84
C GLN A 199 -16.67 -1.93 -23.40
N GLN A 200 -16.29 -0.65 -23.35
CA GLN A 200 -14.97 -0.16 -23.77
C GLN A 200 -13.97 -0.04 -22.61
N ASN A 201 -14.43 -0.23 -21.37
CA ASN A 201 -13.64 -0.05 -20.15
C ASN A 201 -13.59 -1.36 -19.35
N CYS A 202 -12.66 -1.40 -18.40
CA CYS A 202 -12.51 -2.46 -17.42
C CYS A 202 -13.18 -2.03 -16.11
N THR A 203 -14.11 -2.81 -15.59
CA THR A 203 -14.73 -2.55 -14.27
C THR A 203 -13.95 -3.27 -13.18
N PHE A 204 -13.59 -2.52 -12.14
CA PHE A 204 -12.98 -3.07 -10.94
C PHE A 204 -13.43 -2.30 -9.69
N LEU A 205 -13.30 -2.92 -8.53
CA LEU A 205 -13.46 -2.30 -7.23
C LEU A 205 -12.14 -2.32 -6.50
N VAL A 206 -11.89 -1.26 -5.75
CA VAL A 206 -10.77 -1.17 -4.82
C VAL A 206 -11.35 -1.04 -3.42
N ALA A 207 -10.90 -1.90 -2.50
CA ALA A 207 -11.27 -1.84 -1.10
C ALA A 207 -10.01 -1.78 -0.23
N LEU A 208 -9.84 -0.67 0.50
CA LEU A 208 -8.74 -0.46 1.42
C LEU A 208 -9.24 -0.58 2.86
N MET A 209 -8.76 -1.59 3.58
CA MET A 209 -9.11 -1.86 4.97
C MET A 209 -7.91 -1.62 5.90
N GLN A 210 -8.13 -0.94 7.02
CA GLN A 210 -7.14 -0.86 8.12
C GLN A 210 -7.34 -2.02 9.12
N LYS A 211 -6.26 -2.73 9.45
CA LYS A 211 -6.29 -3.95 10.28
C LYS A 211 -6.29 -3.64 11.79
N ASP A 212 -6.88 -4.56 12.57
CA ASP A 212 -6.79 -4.65 14.04
C ASP A 212 -7.15 -3.41 14.89
N ARG A 213 -7.68 -2.34 14.29
CA ARG A 213 -8.02 -1.10 15.02
C ARG A 213 -9.08 -1.27 16.11
N ARG A 214 -10.00 -2.22 15.96
CA ARG A 214 -10.99 -2.54 17.00
C ARG A 214 -10.34 -3.05 18.29
N LYS A 215 -9.21 -3.77 18.21
CA LYS A 215 -8.43 -4.19 19.39
C LYS A 215 -7.76 -2.98 20.04
N LEU A 216 -7.23 -2.07 19.22
CA LEU A 216 -6.52 -0.88 19.65
C LEU A 216 -7.43 0.21 20.24
N LYS A 217 -8.75 0.19 19.99
CA LYS A 217 -9.73 1.05 20.68
C LYS A 217 -9.65 0.92 22.20
N ARG A 218 -9.33 -0.26 22.74
CA ARG A 218 -9.14 -0.46 24.19
C ARG A 218 -7.97 0.34 24.76
N PHE A 219 -7.03 0.75 23.91
CA PHE A 219 -5.87 1.58 24.22
C PHE A 219 -6.04 3.03 23.75
N GLY A 220 -7.27 3.45 23.41
CA GLY A 220 -7.57 4.83 23.00
C GLY A 220 -7.25 5.15 21.53
N ALA A 221 -6.83 4.19 20.72
CA ALA A 221 -6.56 4.42 19.31
C ALA A 221 -7.86 4.46 18.49
N ASN A 222 -8.02 5.51 17.69
CA ASN A 222 -9.15 5.67 16.77
C ASN A 222 -8.84 5.06 15.40
N VAL A 223 -9.90 4.78 14.64
CA VAL A 223 -9.80 4.49 13.21
C VAL A 223 -9.18 5.69 12.50
N LEU A 224 -8.17 5.45 11.68
CA LEU A 224 -7.54 6.51 10.90
C LEU A 224 -8.42 6.92 9.74
N THR A 225 -8.25 8.17 9.31
CA THR A 225 -8.80 8.64 8.04
C THR A 225 -7.95 8.07 6.91
N ILE A 226 -8.53 7.17 6.11
CA ILE A 226 -7.81 6.46 5.03
C ILE A 226 -8.45 6.71 3.66
N GLY A 227 -7.67 6.49 2.61
CA GLY A 227 -8.10 6.62 1.23
C GLY A 227 -7.01 6.16 0.27
N TYR A 228 -7.26 6.32 -1.02
CA TYR A 228 -6.27 5.94 -2.03
C TYR A 228 -6.42 6.78 -3.30
N ALA A 229 -5.35 6.83 -4.09
CA ALA A 229 -5.32 7.50 -5.38
C ALA A 229 -4.78 6.56 -6.46
N ILE A 230 -5.30 6.71 -7.69
CA ILE A 230 -4.95 5.91 -8.85
C ILE A 230 -4.40 6.85 -9.93
N TYR A 231 -3.18 6.57 -10.38
CA TYR A 231 -2.47 7.33 -11.42
C TYR A 231 -2.26 6.45 -12.65
N GLN A 232 -2.12 7.07 -13.82
CA GLN A 232 -1.62 6.36 -15.00
C GLN A 232 -0.16 5.98 -14.75
N CYS A 233 0.19 4.71 -14.93
CA CYS A 233 1.56 4.25 -14.78
C CYS A 233 2.38 4.72 -16.00
N PRO A 234 3.57 5.32 -15.81
CA PRO A 234 4.54 5.47 -16.89
C PRO A 234 5.12 4.10 -17.27
N GLU A 235 5.81 3.98 -18.41
CA GLU A 235 6.48 2.73 -18.85
C GLU A 235 7.62 2.23 -17.92
N ARG A 236 7.78 2.83 -16.72
CA ARG A 236 8.80 2.45 -15.74
C ARG A 236 8.25 1.37 -14.82
N GLU A 237 9.10 0.41 -14.45
CA GLU A 237 8.76 -0.68 -13.51
C GLU A 237 9.23 -0.42 -12.07
N GLU A 238 9.70 0.80 -11.76
CA GLU A 238 10.25 1.17 -10.45
C GLU A 238 9.27 1.97 -9.59
N HIS A 239 9.56 2.04 -8.29
CA HIS A 239 8.86 2.90 -7.33
C HIS A 239 8.92 4.37 -7.77
N LEU A 240 7.76 5.01 -7.92
CA LEU A 240 7.67 6.36 -8.45
C LEU A 240 8.07 7.40 -7.40
N GLU A 241 8.90 8.36 -7.80
CA GLU A 241 9.42 9.40 -6.91
C GLU A 241 8.51 10.64 -6.85
N LYS A 242 8.84 11.56 -5.94
CA LYS A 242 8.14 12.81 -5.67
C LYS A 242 7.73 13.60 -6.93
N ASP A 243 8.65 13.74 -7.88
CA ASP A 243 8.44 14.57 -9.07
C ASP A 243 7.32 14.02 -9.96
N PHE A 244 7.15 12.69 -10.02
CA PHE A 244 6.05 12.09 -10.77
C PHE A 244 4.70 12.63 -10.25
N PHE A 245 4.46 12.55 -8.95
CA PHE A 245 3.20 12.98 -8.35
C PHE A 245 3.01 14.50 -8.34
N ARG A 246 4.10 15.26 -8.49
CA ARG A 246 4.06 16.73 -8.63
C ARG A 246 3.46 17.14 -9.97
N TYR A 247 3.83 16.44 -11.05
CA TYR A 247 3.46 16.83 -12.42
C TYR A 247 2.32 16.03 -13.02
N HIS A 248 1.89 14.93 -12.40
CA HIS A 248 0.81 14.08 -12.91
C HIS A 248 -0.43 14.15 -12.00
N ALA A 249 -1.60 14.28 -12.62
CA ALA A 249 -2.87 14.22 -11.93
C ALA A 249 -3.34 12.77 -11.77
N SER A 250 -4.06 12.50 -10.67
CA SER A 250 -4.74 11.22 -10.45
C SER A 250 -5.84 11.02 -11.49
N GLN A 251 -5.91 9.83 -12.10
CA GLN A 251 -6.99 9.42 -13.00
C GLN A 251 -8.26 9.09 -12.21
N ALA A 252 -8.09 8.49 -11.04
CA ALA A 252 -9.18 8.18 -10.12
C ALA A 252 -8.67 8.24 -8.67
N ARG A 253 -9.58 8.27 -7.71
CA ARG A 253 -9.28 8.25 -6.28
C ARG A 253 -10.51 7.81 -5.51
N SER A 254 -10.32 7.40 -4.25
CA SER A 254 -11.46 7.21 -3.35
C SER A 254 -12.26 8.52 -3.24
N ARG A 255 -13.58 8.43 -3.14
CA ARG A 255 -14.47 9.61 -3.16
C ARG A 255 -14.12 10.61 -2.05
N THR A 256 -13.84 10.07 -0.87
CA THR A 256 -13.45 10.83 0.31
C THR A 256 -12.40 10.05 1.09
N PHE A 257 -11.52 10.77 1.77
CA PHE A 257 -10.76 10.23 2.88
C PHE A 257 -11.67 10.21 4.10
N ILE A 258 -11.92 9.02 4.66
CA ILE A 258 -12.90 8.84 5.73
C ILE A 258 -12.36 7.91 6.81
N ASN A 259 -12.78 8.16 8.04
CA ASN A 259 -12.40 7.42 9.24
C ASN A 259 -13.29 6.17 9.42
N LEU A 260 -13.31 5.29 8.42
CA LEU A 260 -13.98 4.00 8.47
C LEU A 260 -12.96 2.86 8.49
N ARG A 261 -13.41 1.66 8.90
CA ARG A 261 -12.57 0.46 8.86
C ARG A 261 -12.12 0.13 7.43
N GLU A 262 -13.02 0.30 6.47
CA GLU A 262 -12.79 0.07 5.05
C GLU A 262 -13.35 1.22 4.21
N VAL A 263 -12.63 1.55 3.14
CA VAL A 263 -13.07 2.46 2.08
C VAL A 263 -13.06 1.69 0.77
N SER A 264 -14.22 1.60 0.13
CA SER A 264 -14.40 0.90 -1.14
C SER A 264 -15.07 1.80 -2.17
N ASP A 265 -14.58 1.74 -3.42
CA ASP A 265 -15.18 2.44 -4.55
C ASP A 265 -15.05 1.58 -5.82
N ARG A 266 -16.05 1.71 -6.70
CA ARG A 266 -16.07 1.07 -8.02
C ARG A 266 -15.56 2.04 -9.09
N PHE A 267 -14.69 1.54 -9.95
CA PHE A 267 -14.08 2.28 -11.04
C PHE A 267 -14.32 1.62 -12.40
N ARG A 268 -14.27 2.47 -13.44
CA ARG A 268 -14.25 2.06 -14.84
C ARG A 268 -13.16 2.85 -15.52
N LEU A 269 -12.08 2.18 -15.89
CA LEU A 269 -10.94 2.78 -16.58
C LEU A 269 -10.69 2.04 -17.89
N PRO A 270 -10.15 2.70 -18.92
CA PRO A 270 -9.75 1.99 -20.14
C PRO A 270 -8.63 0.98 -19.85
N PRO A 271 -8.43 -0.02 -20.71
CA PRO A 271 -7.27 -0.90 -20.62
C PRO A 271 -5.96 -0.11 -20.56
N GLY A 272 -5.05 -0.53 -19.70
CA GLY A 272 -3.80 0.18 -19.44
C GLY A 272 -3.18 -0.16 -18.09
N GLU A 273 -2.05 0.47 -17.82
CA GLU A 273 -1.31 0.29 -16.57
C GLU A 273 -1.53 1.49 -15.63
N TYR A 274 -1.79 1.20 -14.37
CA TYR A 274 -2.12 2.17 -13.34
C TYR A 274 -1.28 1.92 -12.09
N ILE A 275 -1.04 2.96 -11.30
CA ILE A 275 -0.44 2.86 -9.97
C ILE A 275 -1.46 3.29 -8.93
N LEU A 276 -1.68 2.42 -7.95
CA LEU A 276 -2.57 2.63 -6.82
C LEU A 276 -1.75 2.91 -5.56
N ILE A 277 -2.04 4.03 -4.92
CA ILE A 277 -1.35 4.53 -3.73
C ILE A 277 -2.34 4.53 -2.54
N PRO A 278 -2.34 3.50 -1.68
CA PRO A 278 -3.08 3.53 -0.42
C PRO A 278 -2.35 4.40 0.61
N SER A 279 -3.08 5.33 1.24
CA SER A 279 -2.52 6.20 2.25
C SER A 279 -3.49 6.52 3.39
N THR A 280 -2.93 6.91 4.53
CA THR A 280 -3.65 7.71 5.53
C THR A 280 -3.81 9.14 5.04
N PHE A 281 -4.68 9.92 5.69
CA PHE A 281 -4.84 11.34 5.36
C PHE A 281 -3.61 12.14 5.80
N GLU A 282 -3.26 12.06 7.08
CA GLU A 282 -2.07 12.70 7.65
C GLU A 282 -0.83 11.79 7.50
N PRO A 283 0.36 12.36 7.31
CA PRO A 283 1.62 11.60 7.33
C PRO A 283 1.90 11.06 8.73
N HIS A 284 2.87 10.14 8.83
CA HIS A 284 3.39 9.61 10.09
C HIS A 284 2.40 8.79 10.93
N GLN A 285 1.20 8.50 10.40
CA GLN A 285 0.23 7.64 11.05
C GLN A 285 0.52 6.17 10.74
N GLU A 286 0.67 5.36 11.79
CA GLU A 286 1.07 3.97 11.65
C GLU A 286 -0.10 3.02 11.68
N ALA A 287 -0.26 2.18 10.65
CA ALA A 287 -1.24 1.11 10.61
C ALA A 287 -0.87 0.04 9.60
N ASP A 288 -1.29 -1.18 9.88
CA ASP A 288 -1.35 -2.22 8.85
C ASP A 288 -2.64 -2.09 8.04
N PHE A 289 -2.56 -2.41 6.75
CA PHE A 289 -3.71 -2.40 5.85
C PHE A 289 -3.79 -3.68 4.99
N CYS A 290 -4.98 -3.88 4.44
CA CYS A 290 -5.28 -4.88 3.43
C CYS A 290 -5.98 -4.15 2.28
N LEU A 291 -5.38 -4.20 1.09
CA LEU A 291 -5.96 -3.66 -0.13
C LEU A 291 -6.44 -4.83 -0.98
N ARG A 292 -7.71 -4.82 -1.37
CA ARG A 292 -8.33 -5.85 -2.19
C ARG A 292 -8.82 -5.23 -3.49
N ILE A 293 -8.52 -5.87 -4.61
CA ILE A 293 -8.95 -5.42 -5.94
C ILE A 293 -9.82 -6.52 -6.54
N PHE A 294 -11.08 -6.19 -6.81
CA PHE A 294 -12.06 -7.08 -7.44
C PHE A 294 -12.24 -6.65 -8.88
N SER A 295 -11.94 -7.50 -9.85
CA SER A 295 -12.00 -7.17 -11.28
C SER A 295 -12.92 -8.12 -12.04
N GLU A 296 -13.67 -7.60 -13.03
CA GLU A 296 -14.60 -8.41 -13.83
C GLU A 296 -13.87 -9.34 -14.80
N LYS A 297 -12.71 -8.91 -15.30
CA LYS A 297 -11.75 -9.71 -16.07
C LYS A 297 -10.41 -9.70 -15.36
N LYS A 298 -9.55 -10.67 -15.68
CA LYS A 298 -8.25 -10.84 -15.02
C LYS A 298 -7.43 -9.56 -15.05
N ALA A 299 -7.11 -9.03 -13.88
CA ALA A 299 -6.18 -7.93 -13.69
C ALA A 299 -4.85 -8.46 -13.13
N ILE A 300 -3.72 -7.91 -13.58
CA ILE A 300 -2.40 -8.27 -13.08
C ILE A 300 -1.96 -7.19 -12.11
N THR A 301 -1.62 -7.58 -10.88
CA THR A 301 -1.14 -6.65 -9.85
C THR A 301 0.25 -7.01 -9.35
N ARG A 302 1.03 -5.99 -8.98
CA ARG A 302 2.39 -6.14 -8.45
C ARG A 302 2.68 -5.03 -7.45
N ASP A 303 3.23 -5.37 -6.29
CA ASP A 303 3.76 -4.38 -5.35
C ASP A 303 5.07 -3.79 -5.92
N LEU A 304 5.14 -2.47 -6.04
CA LEU A 304 6.35 -1.75 -6.43
C LEU A 304 7.17 -1.39 -5.19
N ASP A 305 7.55 -2.40 -4.44
CA ASP A 305 8.60 -2.30 -3.43
C ASP A 305 9.91 -2.67 -4.12
N GLY A 306 10.67 -1.66 -4.54
CA GLY A 306 11.79 -1.83 -5.47
C GLY A 306 12.74 -2.98 -5.11
N ASP A 307 13.27 -3.66 -6.13
CA ASP A 307 14.21 -4.76 -5.95
C ASP A 307 15.46 -4.30 -5.21
N VAL A 308 16.03 -5.21 -4.41
CA VAL A 308 17.29 -4.93 -3.72
C VAL A 308 18.42 -4.96 -4.74
N GLY A 309 18.89 -3.78 -5.12
CA GLY A 309 19.97 -3.55 -6.07
C GLY A 309 21.18 -2.97 -5.36
N ILE A 310 22.36 -3.52 -5.61
CA ILE A 310 23.61 -3.03 -5.03
C ILE A 310 24.61 -2.81 -6.15
N ASP A 311 24.81 -1.54 -6.51
CA ASP A 311 25.79 -1.09 -7.49
C ASP A 311 26.84 -0.22 -6.80
N LEU A 312 27.80 -0.89 -6.16
CA LEU A 312 28.87 -0.21 -5.44
C LEU A 312 29.97 0.23 -6.41
N PRO A 313 30.40 1.51 -6.37
CA PRO A 313 31.54 1.94 -7.16
C PRO A 313 32.79 1.15 -6.78
N GLN A 314 33.59 0.76 -7.78
CA GLN A 314 34.90 0.19 -7.53
C GLN A 314 35.80 1.26 -6.90
N PRO A 315 36.49 0.94 -5.79
CA PRO A 315 37.42 1.89 -5.18
C PRO A 315 38.53 2.23 -6.18
N LEU A 316 38.79 3.53 -6.35
CA LEU A 316 39.90 4.02 -7.15
C LEU A 316 41.21 3.54 -6.51
N LYS A 317 42.07 2.91 -7.31
CA LYS A 317 43.41 2.53 -6.83
C LYS A 317 44.26 3.79 -6.64
N PRO A 318 45.02 3.90 -5.54
CA PRO A 318 45.92 5.03 -5.34
C PRO A 318 46.95 5.15 -6.46
N SER A 319 47.27 6.39 -6.82
CA SER A 319 48.38 6.74 -7.71
C SER A 319 49.71 6.23 -7.11
N PRO A 320 50.64 5.69 -7.93
CA PRO A 320 51.95 5.30 -7.43
C PRO A 320 52.74 6.50 -6.88
N PRO A 321 53.69 6.29 -5.94
CA PRO A 321 54.41 7.36 -5.22
C PRO A 321 55.11 8.41 -6.10
N GLY A 322 55.44 8.08 -7.36
CA GLY A 322 56.10 8.97 -8.32
C GLY A 322 55.16 9.88 -9.11
N GLN A 323 53.84 9.77 -8.93
CA GLN A 323 52.81 10.57 -9.61
C GLN A 323 51.89 11.29 -8.61
N GLU A 324 52.31 11.42 -7.35
CA GLU A 324 51.49 12.00 -6.29
C GLU A 324 51.24 13.51 -6.53
N THR A 325 49.98 13.92 -6.41
CA THR A 325 49.61 15.35 -6.45
C THR A 325 50.06 16.07 -5.18
N GLU A 326 50.12 17.41 -5.20
CA GLU A 326 50.46 18.20 -3.99
C GLU A 326 49.52 17.91 -2.81
N ASP A 327 48.24 17.65 -3.10
CA ASP A 327 47.24 17.26 -2.09
C ASP A 327 47.54 15.88 -1.49
N GLU A 328 48.03 14.93 -2.29
CA GLU A 328 48.42 13.60 -1.82
C GLU A 328 49.66 13.64 -0.91
N GLN A 329 50.61 14.54 -1.20
CA GLN A 329 51.79 14.74 -0.35
C GLN A 329 51.39 15.31 1.02
N GLN A 330 50.49 16.29 1.05
CA GLN A 330 49.95 16.84 2.31
C GLN A 330 49.16 15.78 3.08
N PHE A 331 48.39 14.94 2.38
CA PHE A 331 47.65 13.85 3.00
C PHE A 331 48.57 12.77 3.57
N ARG A 332 49.68 12.44 2.89
CA ARG A 332 50.72 11.54 3.39
C ARG A 332 51.40 12.07 4.64
N ALA A 333 51.65 13.37 4.71
CA ALA A 333 52.17 14.01 5.93
C ALA A 333 51.16 13.95 7.08
N LEU A 334 49.86 14.12 6.81
CA LEU A 334 48.80 13.92 7.81
C LEU A 334 48.78 12.47 8.30
N PHE A 335 48.79 11.50 7.39
CA PHE A 335 48.82 10.07 7.72
C PHE A 335 50.01 9.73 8.61
N ALA A 336 51.23 10.14 8.24
CA ALA A 336 52.43 9.86 9.03
C ALA A 336 52.36 10.45 10.46
N ARG A 337 51.65 11.57 10.65
CA ARG A 337 51.44 12.14 11.99
C ARG A 337 50.43 11.34 12.82
N VAL A 338 49.51 10.65 12.16
CA VAL A 338 48.45 9.86 12.79
C VAL A 338 48.93 8.45 13.12
N ALA A 339 49.59 7.81 12.15
CA ALA A 339 50.03 6.42 12.18
C ALA A 339 51.34 6.18 12.95
N GLY A 340 51.91 7.22 13.58
CA GLY A 340 53.10 7.10 14.42
C GLY A 340 54.31 6.47 13.74
N GLU A 341 55.04 5.63 14.48
CA GLU A 341 56.30 5.00 14.05
C GLU A 341 56.08 3.73 13.22
N ASP A 342 54.96 3.02 13.42
CA ASP A 342 54.62 1.79 12.70
C ASP A 342 53.97 2.03 11.33
N MET A 343 53.60 3.28 11.02
CA MET A 343 53.04 3.68 9.72
C MET A 343 51.75 2.92 9.36
N GLU A 344 51.03 2.45 10.38
CA GLU A 344 49.73 1.80 10.31
C GLU A 344 48.76 2.52 11.26
N VAL A 345 47.52 2.77 10.86
CA VAL A 345 46.54 3.45 11.73
C VAL A 345 45.68 2.44 12.47
N ALA A 346 45.74 2.46 13.81
CA ALA A 346 44.90 1.64 14.69
C ALA A 346 43.51 2.27 14.92
N ALA A 347 42.59 1.50 15.50
CA ALA A 347 41.21 1.94 15.74
C ALA A 347 41.13 3.17 16.67
N GLU A 348 41.98 3.23 17.69
CA GLU A 348 42.05 4.34 18.66
C GLU A 348 42.57 5.63 18.01
N GLU A 349 43.54 5.51 17.10
CA GLU A 349 44.11 6.63 16.35
C GLU A 349 43.11 7.16 15.32
N LEU A 350 42.41 6.24 14.63
CA LEU A 350 41.32 6.57 13.72
C LEU A 350 40.19 7.30 14.45
N GLU A 351 39.79 6.82 15.63
CA GLU A 351 38.76 7.46 16.47
C GLU A 351 39.16 8.89 16.82
N TYR A 352 40.41 9.11 17.26
CA TYR A 352 40.91 10.43 17.61
C TYR A 352 40.84 11.40 16.42
N VAL A 353 41.34 10.98 15.26
CA VAL A 353 41.43 11.84 14.07
C VAL A 353 40.06 12.14 13.49
N LEU A 354 39.21 11.14 13.32
CA LEU A 354 37.88 11.35 12.74
C LEU A 354 37.02 12.24 13.62
N ASN A 355 37.03 12.01 14.95
CA ASN A 355 36.31 12.88 15.87
C ASN A 355 36.85 14.32 15.85
N ALA A 356 38.17 14.53 15.74
CA ALA A 356 38.76 15.86 15.66
C ALA A 356 38.41 16.60 14.36
N VAL A 357 38.23 15.87 13.25
CA VAL A 357 37.94 16.44 11.92
C VAL A 357 36.45 16.71 11.76
N LEU A 358 35.59 15.75 12.12
CA LEU A 358 34.15 15.85 11.96
C LEU A 358 33.54 16.91 12.89
N ARG A 359 34.04 17.06 14.13
CA ARG A 359 33.60 18.12 15.06
C ARG A 359 33.85 19.55 14.56
N LYS A 360 34.78 19.74 13.61
CA LYS A 360 35.04 21.06 13.03
C LYS A 360 34.03 21.44 11.95
N LYS A 361 33.27 20.49 11.42
CA LYS A 361 32.24 20.74 10.40
C LYS A 361 30.96 21.21 11.08
N LYS A 362 30.70 22.51 11.06
CA LYS A 362 29.56 23.15 11.75
C LYS A 362 28.20 22.90 11.07
N ASP A 363 28.24 22.48 9.82
CA ASP A 363 27.09 22.27 8.96
C ASP A 363 26.52 20.85 9.06
N ILE A 364 27.07 20.02 9.94
CA ILE A 364 26.66 18.63 10.15
C ILE A 364 26.51 18.40 11.66
N LYS A 365 25.39 17.83 12.10
CA LYS A 365 25.28 17.33 13.47
C LYS A 365 26.04 16.02 13.59
N PHE A 366 26.94 15.99 14.57
CA PHE A 366 27.84 14.88 14.82
C PHE A 366 28.11 14.82 16.32
N GLU A 367 27.86 13.66 16.93
CA GLU A 367 28.16 13.47 18.34
C GLU A 367 29.61 13.00 18.55
N LYS A 368 29.85 11.74 18.17
CA LYS A 368 31.17 11.10 18.18
C LYS A 368 31.12 9.77 17.43
N LEU A 369 32.23 9.38 16.83
CA LEU A 369 32.46 7.98 16.47
C LEU A 369 32.99 7.23 17.68
N SER A 370 32.43 6.06 17.91
CA SER A 370 32.91 5.13 18.93
C SER A 370 34.11 4.31 18.41
N LEU A 371 34.87 3.71 19.33
CA LEU A 371 35.90 2.74 18.99
C LEU A 371 35.34 1.58 18.13
N ILE A 372 34.11 1.15 18.39
CA ILE A 372 33.43 0.09 17.62
C ILE A 372 33.17 0.55 16.18
N SER A 373 32.71 1.79 15.99
CA SER A 373 32.54 2.40 14.67
C SER A 373 33.84 2.38 13.87
N CYS A 374 34.96 2.73 14.53
CA CYS A 374 36.28 2.73 13.91
C CYS A 374 36.75 1.32 13.56
N LYS A 375 36.50 0.32 14.43
CA LYS A 375 36.77 -1.09 14.11
C LYS A 375 35.96 -1.59 12.91
N ASN A 376 34.70 -1.18 12.78
CA ASN A 376 33.87 -1.54 11.61
C ASN A 376 34.39 -0.89 10.32
N ILE A 377 34.87 0.36 10.39
CA ILE A 377 35.54 1.03 9.27
C ILE A 377 36.80 0.26 8.86
N ILE A 378 37.63 -0.13 9.82
CA ILE A 378 38.84 -0.92 9.55
C ILE A 378 38.46 -2.27 8.92
N SER A 379 37.46 -2.99 9.46
CA SER A 379 36.98 -4.26 8.89
C SER A 379 36.54 -4.14 7.42
N LEU A 380 35.94 -3.00 7.04
CA LEU A 380 35.55 -2.75 5.64
C LEU A 380 36.76 -2.49 4.72
N MET A 381 37.83 -1.91 5.26
CA MET A 381 38.92 -1.31 4.48
C MET A 381 40.23 -2.11 4.52
N ASP A 382 40.44 -2.93 5.55
CA ASP A 382 41.62 -3.76 5.77
C ASP A 382 41.64 -4.94 4.80
N THR A 383 42.25 -4.70 3.65
CA THR A 383 42.51 -5.72 2.64
C THR A 383 43.77 -6.53 2.94
N SER A 384 44.66 -6.00 3.77
CA SER A 384 45.90 -6.63 4.19
C SER A 384 45.68 -7.76 5.23
N GLY A 385 44.63 -7.66 6.03
CA GLY A 385 44.29 -8.57 7.12
C GLY A 385 45.12 -8.35 8.40
N ASN A 386 45.79 -7.21 8.56
CA ASN A 386 46.62 -6.90 9.73
C ASN A 386 45.83 -6.28 10.90
N GLY A 387 44.54 -5.97 10.70
CA GLY A 387 43.66 -5.34 11.70
C GLY A 387 43.91 -3.83 11.89
N LYS A 388 44.66 -3.19 11.00
CA LYS A 388 44.95 -1.75 10.97
C LYS A 388 44.78 -1.22 9.54
N LEU A 389 45.04 0.07 9.33
CA LEU A 389 45.00 0.67 7.99
C LEU A 389 46.39 1.09 7.53
N GLU A 390 46.82 0.54 6.40
CA GLU A 390 47.97 1.07 5.66
C GLU A 390 47.61 2.38 4.94
N PHE A 391 48.61 3.11 4.42
CA PHE A 391 48.39 4.41 3.76
C PHE A 391 47.37 4.34 2.62
N ASP A 392 47.49 3.32 1.76
CA ASP A 392 46.62 3.17 0.59
C ASP A 392 45.17 2.89 1.00
N GLU A 393 44.96 2.06 2.03
CA GLU A 393 43.64 1.74 2.57
C GLU A 393 43.02 2.96 3.26
N PHE A 394 43.81 3.68 4.07
CA PHE A 394 43.38 4.91 4.72
C PHE A 394 42.99 5.99 3.71
N LYS A 395 43.73 6.11 2.60
CA LYS A 395 43.42 7.07 1.52
C LYS A 395 42.09 6.74 0.83
N VAL A 396 41.88 5.47 0.45
CA VAL A 396 40.61 5.04 -0.16
C VAL A 396 39.44 5.31 0.79
N PHE A 397 39.60 5.01 2.09
CA PHE A 397 38.58 5.32 3.09
C PHE A 397 38.31 6.82 3.18
N TRP A 398 39.37 7.64 3.19
CA TRP A 398 39.23 9.08 3.33
C TRP A 398 38.47 9.73 2.16
N ASP A 399 38.71 9.26 0.94
CA ASP A 399 37.99 9.76 -0.24
C ASP A 399 36.53 9.30 -0.25
N LYS A 400 36.25 8.07 0.22
CA LYS A 400 34.87 7.63 0.51
C LYS A 400 34.20 8.52 1.55
N LEU A 401 34.88 8.82 2.65
CA LEU A 401 34.36 9.68 3.71
C LEU A 401 34.02 11.08 3.19
N LYS A 402 34.87 11.69 2.36
CA LYS A 402 34.56 12.98 1.70
C LYS A 402 33.28 12.88 0.87
N THR A 403 33.19 11.84 0.02
CA THR A 403 32.03 11.60 -0.84
C THR A 403 30.76 11.44 -0.02
N TRP A 404 30.81 10.68 1.07
CA TRP A 404 29.65 10.48 1.96
C TRP A 404 29.27 11.74 2.73
N ILE A 405 30.23 12.58 3.12
CA ILE A 405 29.93 13.90 3.70
C ILE A 405 29.22 14.80 2.69
N ASP A 406 29.70 14.86 1.45
CA ASP A 406 29.11 15.70 0.42
C ASP A 406 27.71 15.22 0.03
N LEU A 407 27.50 13.90 -0.02
CA LEU A 407 26.17 13.30 -0.20
C LEU A 407 25.23 13.64 0.96
N PHE A 408 25.69 13.49 2.21
CA PHE A 408 24.89 13.85 3.38
C PHE A 408 24.40 15.30 3.31
N ARG A 409 25.29 16.23 2.97
CA ARG A 409 24.96 17.65 2.77
C ARG A 409 24.03 17.92 1.59
N GLN A 410 24.18 17.16 0.51
CA GLN A 410 23.34 17.30 -0.67
C GLN A 410 21.89 16.90 -0.40
N PHE A 411 21.69 15.87 0.43
CA PHE A 411 20.39 15.32 0.74
C PHE A 411 19.77 15.84 2.05
N ASP A 412 20.51 16.60 2.87
CA ASP A 412 19.97 17.43 3.97
C ASP A 412 19.29 18.69 3.39
N VAL A 413 18.08 18.51 2.85
CA VAL A 413 17.37 19.55 2.07
C VAL A 413 16.93 20.68 2.98
N ASP A 414 16.53 20.35 4.22
CA ASP A 414 16.07 21.32 5.21
C ASP A 414 17.23 22.00 5.98
N LYS A 415 18.47 21.56 5.75
CA LYS A 415 19.69 22.07 6.39
C LYS A 415 19.63 21.95 7.91
N SER A 416 18.97 20.90 8.39
CA SER A 416 18.85 20.60 9.82
C SER A 416 20.18 20.12 10.41
N GLY A 417 21.14 19.73 9.54
CA GLY A 417 22.37 19.04 9.91
C GLY A 417 22.14 17.58 10.25
N THR A 418 20.93 17.08 10.06
CA THR A 418 20.46 15.71 10.31
C THR A 418 19.78 15.18 9.05
N MET A 419 19.66 13.86 8.94
CA MET A 419 19.00 13.25 7.79
C MET A 419 17.72 12.57 8.24
N SER A 420 16.59 13.02 7.70
CA SER A 420 15.34 12.31 7.89
C SER A 420 15.37 10.96 7.17
N SER A 421 14.56 10.03 7.65
CA SER A 421 14.35 8.75 6.97
C SER A 421 13.91 8.84 5.50
N TYR A 422 13.22 9.92 5.10
CA TYR A 422 12.83 10.16 3.71
C TYR A 422 14.01 10.57 2.83
N GLU A 423 14.91 11.40 3.37
CA GLU A 423 16.17 11.80 2.72
C GLU A 423 17.13 10.61 2.64
N LEU A 424 17.17 9.77 3.68
CA LEU A 424 17.99 8.55 3.73
C LEU A 424 17.71 7.63 2.54
N ARG A 425 16.44 7.43 2.17
CA ARG A 425 16.08 6.62 0.99
C ARG A 425 16.77 7.13 -0.29
N SER A 426 16.76 8.45 -0.47
CA SER A 426 17.36 9.09 -1.66
C SER A 426 18.89 9.06 -1.59
N ALA A 427 19.46 9.29 -0.41
CA ALA A 427 20.90 9.23 -0.18
C ALA A 427 21.46 7.81 -0.40
N LEU A 428 20.76 6.77 0.04
CA LEU A 428 21.13 5.37 -0.19
C LEU A 428 21.08 5.00 -1.67
N LYS A 429 20.05 5.45 -2.40
CA LYS A 429 19.99 5.25 -3.85
C LYS A 429 21.17 5.92 -4.57
N ALA A 430 21.56 7.13 -4.13
CA ALA A 430 22.70 7.85 -4.69
C ALA A 430 24.07 7.20 -4.36
N THR A 431 24.18 6.45 -3.28
CA THR A 431 25.39 5.66 -2.95
C THR A 431 25.44 4.29 -3.62
N GLY A 432 24.41 3.94 -4.42
CA GLY A 432 24.32 2.67 -5.13
C GLY A 432 23.54 1.57 -4.40
N PHE A 433 22.86 1.91 -3.29
CA PHE A 433 21.97 1.00 -2.57
C PHE A 433 20.51 1.27 -2.90
N GLN A 434 19.91 0.40 -3.72
CA GLN A 434 18.47 0.32 -3.89
C GLN A 434 17.93 -0.72 -2.91
N LEU A 435 17.17 -0.26 -1.91
CA LEU A 435 16.64 -1.12 -0.85
C LEU A 435 15.11 -1.18 -0.89
N SER A 436 14.56 -2.32 -0.50
CA SER A 436 13.13 -2.47 -0.26
C SER A 436 12.68 -1.64 0.95
N SER A 437 11.39 -1.33 1.02
CA SER A 437 10.83 -0.53 2.12
C SER A 437 10.98 -1.24 3.47
N HIS A 438 10.93 -2.57 3.49
CA HIS A 438 11.18 -3.34 4.71
C HIS A 438 12.62 -3.17 5.22
N LEU A 439 13.62 -3.27 4.34
CA LEU A 439 15.01 -3.06 4.73
C LEU A 439 15.27 -1.62 5.19
N LEU A 440 14.66 -0.64 4.51
CA LEU A 440 14.75 0.75 4.93
C LEU A 440 14.14 0.96 6.32
N GLN A 441 13.00 0.33 6.63
CA GLN A 441 12.39 0.38 7.97
C GLN A 441 13.34 -0.18 9.04
N LEU A 442 14.02 -1.30 8.77
CA LEU A 442 14.99 -1.88 9.70
C LEU A 442 16.20 -0.97 9.92
N ILE A 443 16.65 -0.27 8.87
CA ILE A 443 17.74 0.71 8.97
C ILE A 443 17.30 1.89 9.84
N VAL A 444 16.13 2.48 9.56
CA VAL A 444 15.60 3.61 10.34
C VAL A 444 15.42 3.21 11.80
N LEU A 445 14.86 2.03 12.08
CA LEU A 445 14.69 1.52 13.45
C LEU A 445 16.02 1.36 14.19
N ARG A 446 17.10 1.04 13.48
CA ARG A 446 18.41 0.76 14.08
C ARG A 446 19.25 2.03 14.30
N TYR A 447 19.15 2.99 13.37
CA TYR A 447 20.09 4.12 13.27
C TYR A 447 19.46 5.50 13.48
N ALA A 448 18.13 5.63 13.43
CA ALA A 448 17.47 6.91 13.68
C ALA A 448 17.16 7.11 15.16
N ASP A 449 17.07 8.37 15.58
CA ASP A 449 16.66 8.78 16.92
C ASP A 449 15.13 8.72 17.12
N GLU A 450 14.64 9.18 18.28
CA GLU A 450 13.21 9.20 18.63
C GLU A 450 12.39 10.11 17.68
N GLU A 451 13.04 11.09 17.08
CA GLU A 451 12.50 12.01 16.08
C GLU A 451 12.64 11.50 14.63
N LEU A 452 13.16 10.27 14.45
CA LEU A 452 13.41 9.62 13.16
C LEU A 452 14.40 10.39 12.27
N GLN A 453 15.36 11.05 12.93
CA GLN A 453 16.49 11.74 12.34
C GLN A 453 17.77 10.94 12.55
N LEU A 454 18.68 11.01 11.59
CA LEU A 454 20.00 10.39 11.66
C LEU A 454 21.06 11.49 11.73
N CYS A 455 21.93 11.43 12.74
CA CYS A 455 23.16 12.20 12.75
C CYS A 455 24.16 11.60 11.76
N PHE A 456 25.23 12.35 11.45
CA PHE A 456 26.20 11.88 10.47
C PHE A 456 26.97 10.63 10.91
N ASP A 457 27.22 10.47 12.21
CA ASP A 457 27.84 9.25 12.75
C ASP A 457 26.97 8.01 12.55
N ASP A 458 25.65 8.10 12.75
CA ASP A 458 24.72 7.01 12.47
C ASP A 458 24.64 6.68 10.99
N PHE A 459 24.57 7.72 10.14
CA PHE A 459 24.61 7.57 8.68
C PHE A 459 25.89 6.87 8.21
N LEU A 460 27.06 7.28 8.74
CA LEU A 460 28.34 6.68 8.43
C LEU A 460 28.40 5.21 8.87
N ASN A 461 27.97 4.92 10.10
CA ASN A 461 27.90 3.54 10.61
C ASN A 461 26.94 2.66 9.77
N CYS A 462 25.83 3.23 9.30
CA CYS A 462 24.89 2.56 8.41
C CYS A 462 25.55 2.20 7.07
N LEU A 463 26.17 3.17 6.40
CA LEU A 463 26.84 2.96 5.11
C LEU A 463 27.99 1.96 5.20
N VAL A 464 28.82 2.05 6.23
CA VAL A 464 29.94 1.11 6.44
C VAL A 464 29.43 -0.31 6.60
N ARG A 465 28.38 -0.51 7.42
CA ARG A 465 27.80 -1.83 7.64
C ARG A 465 27.11 -2.38 6.39
N LEU A 466 26.35 -1.54 5.67
CA LEU A 466 25.71 -1.91 4.42
C LEU A 466 26.73 -2.27 3.35
N GLU A 467 27.79 -1.49 3.19
CA GLU A 467 28.86 -1.75 2.22
C GLU A 467 29.60 -3.05 2.56
N ASN A 468 29.95 -3.26 3.84
CA ASN A 468 30.63 -4.48 4.27
C ASN A 468 29.78 -5.73 3.98
N ALA A 469 28.52 -5.73 4.44
CA ALA A 469 27.58 -6.82 4.18
C ALA A 469 27.40 -7.10 2.69
N SER A 470 27.32 -6.03 1.89
CA SER A 470 27.15 -6.11 0.44
C SER A 470 28.37 -6.71 -0.26
N ARG A 471 29.57 -6.26 0.09
CA ARG A 471 30.83 -6.77 -0.49
C ARG A 471 31.04 -8.23 -0.13
N VAL A 472 30.75 -8.61 1.12
CA VAL A 472 30.82 -10.02 1.55
C VAL A 472 29.81 -10.87 0.78
N PHE A 473 28.57 -10.40 0.61
CA PHE A 473 27.58 -11.11 -0.20
C PHE A 473 28.03 -11.25 -1.66
N GLN A 474 28.54 -10.18 -2.28
CA GLN A 474 29.04 -10.20 -3.66
C GLN A 474 30.25 -11.14 -3.83
N ALA A 475 31.13 -11.24 -2.82
CA ALA A 475 32.28 -12.13 -2.84
C ALA A 475 31.89 -13.61 -2.71
N LEU A 476 30.84 -13.92 -1.95
CA LEU A 476 30.36 -15.28 -1.73
C LEU A 476 29.33 -15.74 -2.76
N SER A 477 28.66 -14.82 -3.45
CA SER A 477 27.60 -15.14 -4.39
C SER A 477 28.16 -15.53 -5.76
N THR A 478 27.83 -16.75 -6.20
CA THR A 478 28.15 -17.25 -7.56
C THR A 478 27.03 -17.01 -8.58
N LYS A 479 25.78 -16.79 -8.12
CA LYS A 479 24.58 -16.63 -8.96
C LYS A 479 23.76 -15.36 -8.67
N LYS A 480 24.35 -14.36 -8.00
CA LYS A 480 23.80 -13.03 -7.67
C LYS A 480 22.55 -12.96 -6.76
N GLU A 481 21.82 -14.06 -6.53
CA GLU A 481 20.61 -14.02 -5.69
C GLU A 481 20.75 -14.68 -4.31
N PHE A 482 21.60 -15.71 -4.18
CA PHE A 482 21.72 -16.48 -2.93
C PHE A 482 23.18 -16.77 -2.57
N ILE A 483 23.43 -16.97 -1.27
CA ILE A 483 24.66 -17.53 -0.70
C ILE A 483 24.30 -18.74 0.17
N HIS A 484 25.20 -19.73 0.22
CA HIS A 484 25.04 -20.90 1.07
C HIS A 484 26.08 -20.84 2.19
N LEU A 485 25.62 -20.85 3.44
CA LEU A 485 26.47 -20.79 4.64
C LEU A 485 26.06 -21.91 5.60
N ASN A 486 27.05 -22.58 6.18
CA ASN A 486 26.83 -23.38 7.39
C ASN A 486 26.80 -22.49 8.64
N ILE A 487 26.45 -23.05 9.81
CA ILE A 487 26.30 -22.27 11.04
C ILE A 487 27.60 -21.58 11.48
N ASN A 488 28.76 -22.21 11.28
CA ASN A 488 30.05 -21.62 11.65
C ASN A 488 30.41 -20.46 10.73
N GLU A 489 30.19 -20.62 9.42
CA GLU A 489 30.38 -19.56 8.43
C GLU A 489 29.45 -18.38 8.67
N PHE A 490 28.16 -18.65 8.97
CA PHE A 490 27.18 -17.62 9.30
C PHE A 490 27.59 -16.83 10.55
N ILE A 491 27.94 -17.52 11.65
CA ILE A 491 28.37 -16.85 12.88
C ILE A 491 29.63 -16.03 12.63
N SER A 492 30.64 -16.59 11.95
CA SER A 492 31.87 -15.88 11.61
C SER A 492 31.59 -14.61 10.79
N LEU A 493 30.66 -14.69 9.84
CA LEU A 493 30.25 -13.55 9.02
C LEU A 493 29.56 -12.48 9.87
N THR A 494 28.63 -12.87 10.75
CA THR A 494 27.92 -11.91 11.62
C THR A 494 28.79 -11.27 12.72
N MET A 495 29.92 -11.88 13.08
CA MET A 495 30.85 -11.33 14.07
C MET A 495 31.91 -10.42 13.46
N ASN A 496 32.19 -10.58 12.15
CA ASN A 496 33.15 -9.76 11.41
C ASN A 496 32.49 -8.53 10.72
N ILE A 497 31.16 -8.49 10.61
CA ILE A 497 30.33 -7.40 10.03
C ILE A 497 29.50 -6.70 11.11
#